data_AF-A0A2E7RQ35-F1
#
_entry.id   AF-A0A2E7RQ35-F1
#
_cell.length_a   1.000
_cell.length_b   1.000
_cell.length_c   1.000
_cell.angle_alpha   90.00
_cell.angle_beta   90.00
_cell.angle_gamma   90.00
#
_symmetry.space_group_name_H-M   'P 1'
#
loop_
_entity.id
_entity.type
_entity.pdbx_description
1 polymer ?
#
loop_
_entity_poly.entity_id
_entity_poly.type
_entity_poly.pdbx_seq_one_letter_code
_entity_poly.pdbx_strand_id
1 'polypeptide(L)'
;MSKLVVTNIETQNIKFDSDTTAFTINSSGTTNFSQNVSGSGYDLLANVYSASTVTSTEITLPTGYDSYYLQLTALGDYSSSASNWCLQQKREGESDFDTSNYTTQSKLQDLTNNQVNTNSGGSHMILKHASSLDSYFAHNIYLNNYGRTDVGSVMTFLTSKGKSGASSTWLGGGCHTTEANNLARISAVKYFPANGNITRIQYKLFGIA
;
A
#
# COMPACT_ATOMS: atom_id res chain seq x y z
N MET A 1 72.03 -0.66 -11.03
CA MET A 1 70.60 -0.73 -10.68
C MET A 1 69.81 -0.87 -11.97
N SER A 2 69.23 -2.03 -12.25
CA SER A 2 68.45 -2.27 -13.48
C SER A 2 67.00 -1.84 -13.27
N LYS A 3 66.48 -1.01 -14.17
CA LYS A 3 65.08 -0.55 -14.17
C LYS A 3 64.24 -1.54 -14.98
N LEU A 4 63.22 -2.13 -14.35
CA LEU A 4 62.22 -2.93 -15.05
C LEU A 4 61.35 -1.98 -15.89
N VAL A 5 61.31 -2.20 -17.21
CA VAL A 5 60.37 -1.52 -18.11
C VAL A 5 59.37 -2.57 -18.58
N VAL A 6 58.12 -2.42 -18.16
CA VAL A 6 57.00 -3.26 -18.63
C VAL A 6 56.40 -2.57 -19.86
N THR A 7 56.51 -3.19 -21.04
CA THR A 7 56.10 -2.60 -22.32
C THR A 7 54.74 -3.07 -22.84
N ASN A 8 54.07 -4.02 -22.18
CA ASN A 8 52.78 -4.53 -22.63
C ASN A 8 51.68 -4.21 -21.62
N ILE A 9 50.94 -3.12 -21.87
CA ILE A 9 49.61 -2.93 -21.29
C ILE A 9 48.64 -3.51 -22.31
N GLU A 10 48.19 -4.74 -22.07
CA GLU A 10 47.12 -5.34 -22.86
C GLU A 10 45.80 -4.72 -22.40
N THR A 11 45.24 -3.81 -23.21
CA THR A 11 43.89 -3.27 -22.98
C THR A 11 42.88 -4.39 -23.11
N GLN A 12 42.29 -4.83 -22.00
CA GLN A 12 41.19 -5.79 -22.04
C GLN A 12 39.95 -5.11 -22.62
N ASN A 13 39.49 -5.61 -23.76
CA ASN A 13 38.18 -5.24 -24.30
C ASN A 13 37.10 -5.93 -23.46
N ILE A 14 36.48 -5.19 -22.55
CA ILE A 14 35.26 -5.64 -21.86
C ILE A 14 34.13 -5.58 -22.90
N LYS A 15 33.73 -6.74 -23.44
CA LYS A 15 32.51 -6.83 -24.25
C LYS A 15 31.30 -6.80 -23.32
N PHE A 16 30.54 -5.72 -23.36
CA PHE A 16 29.22 -5.67 -22.75
C PHE A 16 28.24 -6.35 -23.72
N ASP A 17 27.60 -7.41 -23.27
CA ASP A 17 26.55 -8.09 -24.04
C ASP A 17 25.36 -7.12 -24.20
N SER A 18 24.74 -7.12 -25.38
CA SER A 18 23.78 -6.09 -25.81
C SER A 18 22.44 -6.12 -25.06
N ASP A 19 22.23 -7.07 -24.16
CA ASP A 19 21.06 -7.11 -23.26
C ASP A 19 21.27 -6.37 -21.93
N THR A 20 22.42 -5.71 -21.76
CA THR A 20 22.71 -4.94 -20.55
C THR A 20 22.22 -3.50 -20.72
N THR A 21 21.21 -3.12 -19.95
CA THR A 21 20.80 -1.73 -19.75
C THR A 21 22.05 -0.87 -19.51
N ALA A 22 22.19 0.23 -20.26
CA ALA A 22 23.44 0.96 -20.38
C ALA A 22 24.05 1.36 -19.02
N PHE A 23 25.18 0.75 -18.67
CA PHE A 23 25.98 1.16 -17.52
C PHE A 23 26.83 2.37 -17.93
N THR A 24 26.39 3.58 -17.56
CA THR A 24 27.16 4.81 -17.81
C THR A 24 28.02 5.12 -16.59
N ILE A 25 29.33 4.92 -16.69
CA ILE A 25 30.29 5.45 -15.71
C ILE A 25 30.62 6.88 -16.11
N ASN A 26 30.26 7.86 -15.29
CA ASN A 26 30.74 9.22 -15.48
C ASN A 26 32.23 9.32 -15.10
N SER A 27 32.95 10.27 -15.68
CA SER A 27 34.39 10.46 -15.44
C SER A 27 34.75 10.89 -14.01
N SER A 28 33.77 11.14 -13.14
CA SER A 28 33.97 11.44 -11.72
C SER A 28 33.95 10.20 -10.82
N GLY A 29 33.84 8.99 -11.38
CA GLY A 29 33.80 7.74 -10.61
C GLY A 29 32.54 7.59 -9.75
N THR A 30 31.51 8.37 -10.03
CA THR A 30 30.24 8.35 -9.30
C THR A 30 29.27 7.44 -10.03
N THR A 31 29.00 6.26 -9.47
CA THR A 31 27.96 5.37 -10.01
C THR A 31 26.59 5.94 -9.66
N ASN A 32 26.03 6.77 -10.54
CA ASN A 32 24.62 7.15 -10.45
C ASN A 32 23.78 5.98 -11.00
N PHE A 33 23.24 5.17 -10.10
CA PHE A 33 22.11 4.30 -10.42
C PHE A 33 20.85 5.16 -10.59
N SER A 34 20.76 5.85 -11.72
CA SER A 34 19.53 6.49 -12.18
C SER A 34 19.03 5.72 -13.40
N GLN A 35 18.62 4.48 -13.17
CA GLN A 35 17.76 3.78 -14.09
C GLN A 35 16.52 3.38 -13.31
N ASN A 36 15.38 3.95 -13.72
CA ASN A 36 14.10 3.29 -13.53
C ASN A 36 14.25 1.88 -14.11
N VAL A 37 14.34 0.87 -13.26
CA VAL A 37 14.12 -0.51 -13.69
C VAL A 37 12.61 -0.62 -13.92
N SER A 38 12.14 -0.13 -15.06
CA SER A 38 10.82 -0.43 -15.59
C SER A 38 10.80 -1.92 -15.92
N GLY A 39 10.42 -2.73 -14.94
CA GLY A 39 10.50 -4.19 -15.01
C GLY A 39 9.92 -4.93 -13.80
N SER A 40 9.68 -4.26 -12.67
CA SER A 40 8.79 -4.78 -11.62
C SER A 40 7.47 -4.03 -11.70
N GLY A 41 6.33 -4.71 -11.80
CA GLY A 41 4.99 -4.11 -11.89
C GLY A 41 4.52 -3.30 -10.66
N TYR A 42 5.45 -2.70 -9.91
CA TYR A 42 5.21 -1.86 -8.73
C TYR A 42 6.20 -0.68 -8.74
N ASP A 43 5.68 0.55 -8.75
CA ASP A 43 6.44 1.77 -8.55
C ASP A 43 6.33 2.22 -7.10
N LEU A 44 7.44 2.46 -6.39
CA LEU A 44 7.38 2.98 -5.02
C LEU A 44 6.99 4.47 -5.03
N LEU A 45 5.79 4.78 -4.53
CA LEU A 45 5.23 6.14 -4.51
C LEU A 45 5.47 6.87 -3.18
N ALA A 46 5.49 6.14 -2.07
CA ALA A 46 5.72 6.71 -0.75
C ALA A 46 6.38 5.69 0.18
N ASN A 47 7.24 6.18 1.08
CA ASN A 47 7.84 5.42 2.17
C ASN A 47 7.93 6.33 3.40
N VAL A 48 6.99 6.16 4.33
CA VAL A 48 6.77 7.09 5.44
C VAL A 48 6.93 6.38 6.77
N TYR A 49 7.53 7.08 7.73
CA TYR A 49 7.58 6.71 9.14
C TYR A 49 7.17 7.89 10.00
N SER A 50 6.32 7.65 10.99
CA SER A 50 5.97 8.63 12.00
C SER A 50 5.83 7.95 13.37
N ALA A 51 6.34 8.62 14.39
CA ALA A 51 6.18 8.25 15.80
C ALA A 51 5.35 9.30 16.58
N SER A 52 4.62 10.14 15.86
CA SER A 52 3.73 11.15 16.46
C SER A 52 2.35 10.58 16.72
N THR A 53 1.73 11.00 17.83
CA THR A 53 0.35 10.61 18.13
C THR A 53 -0.64 11.37 17.26
N VAL A 54 -1.41 10.64 16.45
CA VAL A 54 -2.43 11.21 15.55
C VAL A 54 -3.71 10.38 15.59
N THR A 55 -4.85 11.02 15.33
CA THR A 55 -6.14 10.32 15.26
C THR A 55 -6.31 9.55 13.94
N SER A 56 -5.59 9.94 12.88
CA SER A 56 -5.65 9.27 11.58
C SER A 56 -4.42 9.61 10.73
N THR A 57 -4.19 8.84 9.67
CA THR A 57 -3.22 9.11 8.62
C THR A 57 -3.92 9.05 7.27
N GLU A 58 -3.84 10.14 6.51
CA GLU A 58 -4.28 10.19 5.11
C GLU A 58 -3.13 9.79 4.19
N ILE A 59 -3.43 8.96 3.18
CA ILE A 59 -2.51 8.47 2.17
C ILE A 59 -3.11 8.80 0.81
N THR A 60 -2.51 9.75 0.11
CA THR A 60 -2.92 10.14 -1.25
C THR A 60 -2.55 9.05 -2.25
N LEU A 61 -3.45 8.79 -3.20
CA LEU A 61 -3.25 7.89 -4.33
C LEU A 61 -2.99 8.72 -5.61
N PRO A 62 -1.73 8.84 -6.07
CA PRO A 62 -1.37 9.63 -7.25
C PRO A 62 -1.99 9.06 -8.52
N THR A 63 -2.35 9.91 -9.48
CA THR A 63 -2.82 9.46 -10.81
C THR A 63 -1.73 8.73 -11.59
N GLY A 64 -2.13 7.93 -12.60
CA GLY A 64 -1.20 7.25 -13.51
C GLY A 64 -0.99 5.76 -13.21
N TYR A 65 -1.73 5.21 -12.26
CA TYR A 65 -1.72 3.81 -11.88
C TYR A 65 -3.14 3.27 -11.88
N ASP A 66 -3.33 2.01 -12.26
CA ASP A 66 -4.63 1.33 -12.23
C ASP A 66 -4.95 0.82 -10.82
N SER A 67 -3.92 0.32 -10.12
CA SER A 67 -4.04 -0.28 -8.79
C SER A 67 -2.91 0.18 -7.87
N TYR A 68 -3.05 -0.09 -6.58
CA TYR A 68 -2.02 0.21 -5.60
C TYR A 68 -1.78 -0.97 -4.66
N TYR A 69 -0.62 -0.96 -4.02
CA TYR A 69 -0.31 -1.87 -2.93
C TYR A 69 0.21 -1.06 -1.74
N LEU A 70 -0.43 -1.24 -0.59
CA LEU A 70 -0.10 -0.55 0.65
C LEU A 70 0.42 -1.57 1.67
N GLN A 71 1.69 -1.44 2.01
CA GLN A 71 2.28 -2.10 3.17
C GLN A 71 2.24 -1.15 4.34
N LEU A 72 1.64 -1.54 5.45
CA LEU A 72 1.43 -0.65 6.58
C LEU A 72 1.73 -1.39 7.88
N THR A 73 2.49 -0.78 8.78
CA THR A 73 2.67 -1.23 10.15
C THR A 73 2.27 -0.11 11.10
N ALA A 74 1.41 -0.38 12.07
CA ALA A 74 0.96 0.63 13.02
C ALA A 74 0.89 0.12 14.46
N LEU A 75 1.00 1.04 15.41
CA LEU A 75 0.78 0.86 16.83
C LEU A 75 -0.21 1.92 17.31
N GLY A 76 -1.20 1.53 18.09
CA GLY A 76 -2.13 2.44 18.76
C GLY A 76 -1.91 2.51 20.27
N ASP A 77 -2.71 3.32 20.95
CA ASP A 77 -2.67 3.53 22.41
C ASP A 77 -3.88 2.94 23.17
N TYR A 78 -4.71 2.16 22.49
CA TYR A 78 -5.97 1.65 23.05
C TYR A 78 -5.93 0.14 23.30
N SER A 79 -6.01 -0.26 24.57
CA SER A 79 -5.77 -1.64 25.03
C SER A 79 -7.01 -2.53 25.13
N SER A 80 -8.20 -2.08 24.70
CA SER A 80 -9.39 -2.94 24.68
C SER A 80 -9.52 -3.70 23.36
N SER A 81 -9.89 -4.99 23.47
CA SER A 81 -10.14 -5.88 22.34
C SER A 81 -11.27 -5.41 21.43
N ALA A 82 -12.09 -4.44 21.86
CA ALA A 82 -13.20 -3.90 21.08
C ALA A 82 -12.77 -2.88 20.01
N SER A 83 -11.52 -2.37 20.04
CA SER A 83 -11.05 -1.41 19.04
C SER A 83 -10.47 -2.10 17.82
N ASN A 84 -10.73 -1.49 16.67
CA ASN A 84 -10.38 -2.00 15.35
C ASN A 84 -9.53 -0.97 14.62
N TRP A 85 -8.53 -1.41 13.86
CA TRP A 85 -8.03 -0.61 12.75
C TRP A 85 -9.10 -0.47 11.69
N CYS A 86 -9.13 0.67 11.01
CA CYS A 86 -10.09 1.05 10.00
C CYS A 86 -9.38 1.67 8.79
N LEU A 87 -9.97 1.47 7.60
CA LEU A 87 -9.58 2.17 6.38
C LEU A 87 -10.83 2.76 5.73
N GLN A 88 -10.76 4.04 5.37
CA GLN A 88 -11.78 4.77 4.62
C GLN A 88 -11.19 5.26 3.31
N GLN A 89 -12.04 5.57 2.34
CA GLN A 89 -11.63 6.07 1.03
C GLN A 89 -12.30 7.42 0.73
N LYS A 90 -11.65 8.21 -0.11
CA LYS A 90 -12.16 9.47 -0.65
C LYS A 90 -12.09 9.40 -2.17
N ARG A 91 -13.21 9.62 -2.85
CA ARG A 91 -13.25 9.69 -4.32
C ARG A 91 -12.66 11.00 -4.80
N GLU A 92 -12.23 11.03 -6.05
CA GLU A 92 -11.87 12.26 -6.73
C GLU A 92 -13.09 13.20 -6.82
N GLY A 93 -12.89 14.47 -6.47
CA GLY A 93 -13.96 15.48 -6.43
C GLY A 93 -14.73 15.58 -5.10
N GLU A 94 -14.57 14.62 -4.18
CA GLU A 94 -15.19 14.69 -2.86
C GLU A 94 -14.36 15.52 -1.86
N SER A 95 -15.03 16.26 -0.98
CA SER A 95 -14.38 16.99 0.12
C SER A 95 -13.97 16.09 1.27
N ASP A 96 -14.72 15.01 1.50
CA ASP A 96 -14.65 14.19 2.70
C ASP A 96 -14.45 12.71 2.40
N PHE A 97 -13.95 11.99 3.40
CA PHE A 97 -13.90 10.53 3.36
C PHE A 97 -15.29 9.94 3.55
N ASP A 98 -15.54 8.82 2.90
CA ASP A 98 -16.76 8.04 3.11
C ASP A 98 -16.94 7.69 4.60
N THR A 99 -18.13 7.95 5.16
CA THR A 99 -18.42 7.83 6.60
C THR A 99 -19.38 6.69 6.97
N SER A 100 -19.87 5.91 6.00
CA SER A 100 -20.96 4.94 6.17
C SER A 100 -20.86 4.09 7.44
N ASN A 101 -21.99 3.81 8.10
CA ASN A 101 -22.02 3.19 9.44
C ASN A 101 -21.36 1.78 9.46
N TYR A 102 -20.13 1.76 9.96
CA TYR A 102 -19.18 0.64 9.96
C TYR A 102 -19.43 -0.35 11.12
N THR A 103 -20.63 -0.94 11.18
CA THR A 103 -21.13 -1.62 12.39
C THR A 103 -20.64 -3.06 12.58
N THR A 104 -20.32 -3.82 11.55
CA THR A 104 -19.85 -5.23 11.66
C THR A 104 -18.61 -5.51 10.78
N GLN A 105 -17.89 -6.61 11.06
CA GLN A 105 -16.63 -7.06 10.44
C GLN A 105 -16.53 -6.81 8.93
N SER A 106 -15.29 -6.78 8.40
CA SER A 106 -14.92 -6.71 6.98
C SER A 106 -16.04 -7.23 6.08
N LYS A 107 -16.82 -6.33 5.46
CA LYS A 107 -17.93 -6.72 4.57
C LYS A 107 -17.31 -7.55 3.43
N LEU A 108 -17.69 -8.82 3.41
CA LEU A 108 -17.07 -9.89 2.61
C LEU A 108 -17.22 -9.66 1.10
N GLN A 109 -16.25 -10.15 0.34
CA GLN A 109 -16.43 -10.52 -1.06
C GLN A 109 -17.60 -11.51 -1.19
N ASP A 110 -18.63 -11.18 -1.97
CA ASP A 110 -19.55 -12.19 -2.50
C ASP A 110 -19.09 -12.59 -3.89
N LEU A 111 -18.51 -13.78 -4.01
CA LEU A 111 -17.99 -14.30 -5.28
C LEU A 111 -19.03 -15.08 -6.10
N THR A 112 -20.29 -15.23 -5.64
CA THR A 112 -21.21 -16.21 -6.26
C THR A 112 -22.71 -15.88 -6.24
N ASN A 113 -23.21 -14.99 -5.37
CA ASN A 113 -24.60 -15.14 -4.93
C ASN A 113 -25.62 -14.13 -5.46
N ASN A 114 -25.35 -13.33 -6.51
CA ASN A 114 -26.32 -12.43 -7.15
C ASN A 114 -27.31 -11.74 -6.16
N GLN A 115 -26.81 -11.39 -4.98
CA GLN A 115 -27.58 -10.79 -3.90
C GLN A 115 -26.74 -9.68 -3.29
N VAL A 116 -27.37 -8.52 -3.25
CA VAL A 116 -26.98 -7.43 -2.37
C VAL A 116 -27.12 -7.98 -0.94
N ASN A 117 -26.04 -8.07 -0.17
CA ASN A 117 -26.20 -8.00 1.28
C ASN A 117 -27.00 -6.72 1.52
N THR A 118 -28.22 -6.84 2.03
CA THR A 118 -29.38 -5.92 1.90
C THR A 118 -29.20 -4.51 2.46
N ASN A 119 -27.97 -4.05 2.67
CA ASN A 119 -27.62 -2.65 2.77
C ASN A 119 -27.69 -2.01 1.37
N SER A 120 -28.88 -1.53 1.02
CA SER A 120 -29.19 -0.69 -0.14
C SER A 120 -28.56 0.70 -0.03
N GLY A 121 -27.25 0.77 0.13
CA GLY A 121 -26.48 2.00 0.12
C GLY A 121 -25.01 1.67 0.32
N GLY A 122 -24.21 1.89 -0.73
CA GLY A 122 -22.74 1.87 -0.74
C GLY A 122 -22.06 0.95 0.29
N SER A 123 -21.57 -0.21 -0.15
CA SER A 123 -20.62 -0.96 0.68
C SER A 123 -19.28 -0.25 0.65
N HIS A 124 -19.05 0.69 1.57
CA HIS A 124 -17.74 1.31 1.73
C HIS A 124 -16.83 0.36 2.51
N MET A 125 -15.70 0.02 1.90
CA MET A 125 -14.84 -1.08 2.33
C MET A 125 -14.00 -0.71 3.55
N ILE A 126 -13.92 -1.62 4.53
CA ILE A 126 -13.21 -1.43 5.80
C ILE A 126 -12.37 -2.67 6.09
N LEU A 127 -11.14 -2.44 6.48
CA LEU A 127 -10.36 -3.33 7.33
C LEU A 127 -10.91 -3.18 8.76
N LYS A 128 -11.46 -4.21 9.43
CA LYS A 128 -11.93 -4.10 10.84
C LYS A 128 -11.61 -5.37 11.63
N HIS A 129 -10.64 -5.31 12.56
CA HIS A 129 -10.24 -6.46 13.38
C HIS A 129 -10.15 -6.12 14.88
N ALA A 130 -10.97 -6.79 15.68
CA ALA A 130 -11.04 -6.64 17.13
C ALA A 130 -9.84 -7.33 17.78
N SER A 131 -8.83 -6.57 18.21
CA SER A 131 -7.56 -7.20 18.60
C SER A 131 -6.66 -6.43 19.55
N SER A 132 -7.13 -5.35 20.20
CA SER A 132 -6.35 -4.42 21.04
C SER A 132 -5.23 -3.73 20.27
N LEU A 133 -5.21 -2.40 20.27
CA LEU A 133 -4.33 -1.60 19.41
C LEU A 133 -2.97 -1.32 20.04
N ASP A 134 -2.78 -1.69 21.30
CA ASP A 134 -1.55 -1.55 22.09
C ASP A 134 -0.41 -2.49 21.66
N SER A 135 -0.54 -3.14 20.51
CA SER A 135 0.50 -3.95 19.88
C SER A 135 0.68 -3.54 18.43
N TYR A 136 1.83 -3.85 17.84
CA TYR A 136 2.06 -3.59 16.43
C TYR A 136 1.12 -4.43 15.56
N PHE A 137 0.59 -3.86 14.49
CA PHE A 137 -0.12 -4.57 13.42
C PHE A 137 0.57 -4.33 12.11
N ALA A 138 0.78 -5.38 11.34
CA ALA A 138 1.22 -5.30 9.96
C ALA A 138 0.05 -5.64 9.03
N HIS A 139 -0.10 -4.85 7.98
CA HIS A 139 -1.11 -5.00 6.94
C HIS A 139 -0.41 -4.99 5.58
N ASN A 140 -0.82 -5.92 4.72
CA ASN A 140 -0.52 -5.91 3.30
C ASN A 140 -1.87 -5.77 2.58
N ILE A 141 -2.10 -4.64 1.94
CA ILE A 141 -3.40 -4.25 1.39
C ILE A 141 -3.24 -4.01 -0.11
N TYR A 142 -3.87 -4.85 -0.92
CA TYR A 142 -4.03 -4.63 -2.35
C TYR A 142 -5.27 -3.79 -2.58
N LEU A 143 -5.05 -2.69 -3.28
CA LEU A 143 -5.98 -1.63 -3.59
C LEU A 143 -6.25 -1.72 -5.12
N ASN A 144 -7.00 -2.74 -5.54
CA ASN A 144 -7.21 -3.06 -6.96
C ASN A 144 -8.23 -2.10 -7.61
N ASN A 145 -7.92 -1.64 -8.82
CA ASN A 145 -8.74 -0.76 -9.65
C ASN A 145 -9.09 0.59 -8.99
N TYR A 146 -8.37 1.01 -7.93
CA TYR A 146 -8.65 2.29 -7.29
C TYR A 146 -8.23 3.50 -8.13
N GLY A 147 -7.36 3.29 -9.11
CA GLY A 147 -6.94 4.31 -10.06
C GLY A 147 -7.82 4.38 -11.32
N ARG A 148 -8.71 3.41 -11.51
CA ARG A 148 -9.54 3.27 -12.70
C ARG A 148 -10.90 3.92 -12.54
N THR A 149 -11.52 4.26 -13.67
CA THR A 149 -12.87 4.84 -13.71
C THR A 149 -13.87 4.05 -14.54
N ASP A 150 -13.50 2.83 -14.94
CA ASP A 150 -14.28 1.97 -15.82
C ASP A 150 -14.51 0.57 -15.24
N VAL A 151 -13.85 0.24 -14.12
CA VAL A 151 -13.99 -1.02 -13.38
C VAL A 151 -14.16 -0.71 -11.89
N GLY A 152 -14.99 -1.49 -11.20
CA GLY A 152 -15.20 -1.34 -9.75
C GLY A 152 -13.93 -1.62 -8.93
N SER A 153 -13.75 -0.85 -7.86
CA SER A 153 -12.62 -1.01 -6.93
C SER A 153 -12.78 -2.22 -6.02
N VAL A 154 -11.68 -2.91 -5.74
CA VAL A 154 -11.64 -4.12 -4.89
C VAL A 154 -10.44 -4.06 -3.96
N MET A 155 -10.64 -4.35 -2.67
CA MET A 155 -9.56 -4.42 -1.69
C MET A 155 -9.41 -5.84 -1.18
N THR A 156 -8.17 -6.30 -1.14
CA THR A 156 -7.79 -7.56 -0.52
C THR A 156 -6.68 -7.29 0.47
N PHE A 157 -6.73 -7.86 1.66
CA PHE A 157 -5.71 -7.62 2.66
C PHE A 157 -5.36 -8.86 3.49
N LEU A 158 -4.13 -8.84 3.97
CA LEU A 158 -3.60 -9.73 4.99
C LEU A 158 -3.13 -8.87 6.17
N THR A 159 -3.61 -9.20 7.35
CA THR A 159 -3.26 -8.53 8.60
C THR A 159 -2.62 -9.51 9.57
N SER A 160 -1.56 -9.11 10.25
CA SER A 160 -0.95 -9.85 11.36
C SER A 160 -0.70 -8.94 12.55
N LYS A 161 -0.92 -9.48 13.76
CA LYS A 161 -0.59 -8.81 15.02
C LYS A 161 0.83 -9.20 15.49
N GLY A 162 1.65 -8.19 15.76
CA GLY A 162 2.96 -8.29 16.40
C GLY A 162 2.86 -8.74 17.86
N LYS A 163 3.88 -9.49 18.30
CA LYS A 163 3.85 -10.39 19.46
C LYS A 163 3.52 -9.73 20.80
N SER A 164 2.39 -10.14 21.37
CA SER A 164 2.21 -10.41 22.81
C SER A 164 1.26 -11.61 22.95
N GLY A 165 1.82 -12.81 23.22
CA GLY A 165 1.07 -13.98 23.69
C GLY A 165 0.40 -14.91 22.65
N ALA A 166 -0.13 -14.41 21.53
CA ALA A 166 -0.68 -15.24 20.45
C ALA A 166 -0.64 -14.48 19.12
N SER A 167 -0.02 -15.05 18.09
CA SER A 167 -0.12 -14.51 16.73
C SER A 167 -1.50 -14.82 16.18
N SER A 168 -2.22 -13.79 15.76
CA SER A 168 -3.42 -13.96 14.95
C SER A 168 -3.17 -13.32 13.59
N THR A 169 -3.44 -14.09 12.55
CA THR A 169 -3.38 -13.66 11.15
C THR A 169 -4.80 -13.65 10.62
N TRP A 170 -5.21 -12.54 10.01
CA TRP A 170 -6.53 -12.39 9.42
C TRP A 170 -6.38 -12.08 7.93
N LEU A 171 -7.12 -12.82 7.12
CA LEU A 171 -7.33 -12.54 5.70
C LEU A 171 -8.72 -11.92 5.54
N GLY A 172 -8.83 -10.92 4.68
CA GLY A 172 -10.12 -10.31 4.36
C GLY A 172 -10.09 -9.58 3.04
N GLY A 173 -11.27 -9.25 2.55
CA GLY A 173 -11.43 -8.51 1.30
C GLY A 173 -12.87 -8.09 1.11
N GLY A 174 -13.07 -7.10 0.25
CA GLY A 174 -14.37 -6.56 -0.10
C GLY A 174 -14.33 -5.96 -1.51
N CYS A 175 -15.46 -6.00 -2.19
CA CYS A 175 -15.64 -5.39 -3.50
C CYS A 175 -16.63 -4.22 -3.42
N HIS A 176 -16.43 -3.27 -4.33
CA HIS A 176 -17.34 -2.18 -4.55
C HIS A 176 -18.07 -2.36 -5.89
N THR A 177 -19.35 -2.77 -5.90
CA THR A 177 -20.24 -2.70 -7.09
C THR A 177 -21.70 -2.68 -6.64
N THR A 178 -22.52 -1.68 -7.01
CA THR A 178 -23.58 -1.93 -8.02
C THR A 178 -24.10 -0.71 -8.82
N GLU A 179 -23.59 0.52 -8.70
CA GLU A 179 -24.22 1.68 -9.38
C GLU A 179 -23.28 2.51 -10.26
N ALA A 180 -23.82 3.06 -11.35
CA ALA A 180 -23.12 3.90 -12.34
C ALA A 180 -22.42 5.14 -11.74
N ASN A 181 -22.80 5.56 -10.53
CA ASN A 181 -22.19 6.66 -9.79
C ASN A 181 -20.90 6.26 -9.03
N ASN A 182 -20.46 5.01 -9.15
CA ASN A 182 -19.45 4.41 -8.27
C ASN A 182 -18.22 3.87 -9.00
N LEU A 183 -17.95 4.42 -10.18
CA LEU A 183 -16.71 4.23 -10.93
C LEU A 183 -15.79 5.46 -10.82
N ALA A 184 -15.95 6.28 -9.79
CA ALA A 184 -15.01 7.37 -9.57
C ALA A 184 -13.70 6.83 -9.00
N ARG A 185 -12.59 7.37 -9.50
CA ARG A 185 -11.25 7.09 -8.98
C ARG A 185 -11.18 7.41 -7.49
N ILE A 186 -10.46 6.61 -6.72
CA ILE A 186 -10.14 6.94 -5.32
C ILE A 186 -8.86 7.78 -5.30
N SER A 187 -8.97 8.95 -4.67
CA SER A 187 -7.91 9.96 -4.58
C SER A 187 -7.09 9.80 -3.30
N ALA A 188 -7.67 9.25 -2.24
CA ALA A 188 -6.97 8.99 -0.98
C ALA A 188 -7.63 7.88 -0.17
N VAL A 189 -6.83 7.28 0.71
CA VAL A 189 -7.32 6.42 1.79
C VAL A 189 -6.93 7.01 3.15
N LYS A 190 -7.77 6.82 4.16
CA LYS A 190 -7.52 7.24 5.53
C LYS A 190 -7.45 6.02 6.43
N TYR A 191 -6.33 5.85 7.10
CA TYR A 191 -6.09 4.81 8.09
C TYR A 191 -6.25 5.39 9.50
N PHE A 192 -7.03 4.73 10.35
CA PHE A 192 -7.33 5.22 11.70
C PHE A 192 -7.80 4.09 12.61
N PRO A 193 -7.68 4.24 13.94
CA PRO A 193 -8.28 3.34 14.89
C PRO A 193 -9.73 3.77 15.18
N ALA A 194 -10.63 2.80 15.39
CA ALA A 194 -12.01 3.08 15.80
C ALA A 194 -12.09 3.76 17.18
N ASN A 195 -11.11 3.49 18.05
CA ASN A 195 -10.93 4.14 19.35
C ASN A 195 -9.44 4.35 19.64
N GLY A 196 -9.10 5.46 20.29
CA GLY A 196 -7.71 5.83 20.59
C GLY A 196 -7.04 6.58 19.44
N ASN A 197 -5.71 6.51 19.41
CA ASN A 197 -4.85 7.18 18.44
C ASN A 197 -3.83 6.19 17.86
N ILE A 198 -3.29 6.55 16.69
CA ILE A 198 -2.04 5.98 16.17
C ILE A 198 -0.91 6.63 16.94
N THR A 199 -0.03 5.86 17.55
CA THR A 199 1.19 6.35 18.20
C THR A 199 2.41 6.16 17.32
N ARG A 200 2.40 5.15 16.44
CA ARG A 200 3.44 4.91 15.45
C ARG A 200 2.84 4.34 14.18
N ILE A 201 3.37 4.77 13.04
CA ILE A 201 3.01 4.22 11.74
C ILE A 201 4.24 4.20 10.84
N GLN A 202 4.36 3.13 10.08
CA GLN A 202 5.25 3.02 8.93
C GLN A 202 4.42 2.53 7.76
N TYR A 203 4.53 3.15 6.59
CA TYR A 203 3.90 2.61 5.40
C TYR A 203 4.75 2.79 4.15
N LYS A 204 4.53 1.88 3.20
CA LYS A 204 5.00 2.00 1.83
C LYS A 204 3.79 1.91 0.90
N LEU A 205 3.69 2.83 -0.04
CA LEU A 205 2.70 2.82 -1.10
C LEU A 205 3.39 2.51 -2.42
N PHE A 206 2.84 1.55 -3.16
CA PHE A 206 3.28 1.21 -4.49
C PHE A 206 2.14 1.42 -5.50
N GLY A 207 2.45 1.95 -6.67
CA GLY A 207 1.55 2.06 -7.82
C GLY A 207 1.75 0.90 -8.78
N ILE A 208 0.66 0.43 -9.40
CA ILE A 208 0.64 -0.70 -10.34
C ILE A 208 -0.08 -0.20 -11.59
N ALA A 209 0.64 -0.16 -12.71
CA ALA A 209 0.12 0.25 -14.02
C ALA A 209 -0.60 -0.91 -14.74
#